data_AF-A0A354GDF2-F1
#
_entry.id   AF-A0A354GDF2-F1
#
_cell.length_a   1.000
_cell.length_b   1.000
_cell.length_c   1.000
_cell.angle_alpha   90.00
_cell.angle_beta   90.00
_cell.angle_gamma   90.00
#
_symmetry.space_group_name_H-M   'P 1'
#
loop_
_entity.id
_entity.type
_entity.pdbx_description
1 polymer ?
#
loop_
_entity_poly.entity_id
_entity_poly.type
_entity_poly.pdbx_seq_one_letter_code
_entity_poly.pdbx_strand_id
1 'polypeptide(L)'
;MTKRYWSQRKGITAKFDLTMLKKSWLSIFNYFTSLGYYQEYYGYLCVDAGSVDGKAGNDISEFIFRKTRRIITYPFSDLMNNLDEDTFFDLIELFHDTISFPVEGFYHSYSGCGYHYNKFDAEKGQEEYRKNINEILLDYDDGYEINKNGEIQILLTPGLKELTDASVPVKQDENIRITYKLNRAINKYRDRHSDFGDRKEAVRELADILEYLRPTIKIEMLSKDENELFNIANNFAIRHNRDNQKEDYNLVWLSWIFYLFLSTIHLCIRLRKE
;
A
#
# COMPACT_ATOMS: atom_id res chain seq x y z
N MET A 1 14.23 6.34 -5.29
CA MET A 1 14.67 4.95 -5.06
C MET A 1 15.92 4.96 -4.21
N THR A 2 15.88 4.31 -3.06
CA THR A 2 17.04 4.13 -2.17
C THR A 2 18.00 3.13 -2.83
N LYS A 3 19.31 3.40 -2.76
CA LYS A 3 20.35 2.55 -3.37
C LYS A 3 20.32 1.16 -2.72
N ARG A 4 20.00 0.10 -3.49
CA ARG A 4 20.18 -1.27 -3.01
C ARG A 4 21.66 -1.59 -2.85
N TYR A 5 22.07 -2.11 -1.69
CA TYR A 5 23.45 -2.48 -1.40
C TYR A 5 23.85 -3.80 -2.08
N TRP A 6 25.16 -4.10 -2.14
CA TRP A 6 25.71 -5.22 -2.94
C TRP A 6 24.99 -6.55 -2.73
N SER A 7 24.79 -6.95 -1.47
CA SER A 7 24.14 -8.22 -1.12
C SER A 7 22.67 -8.26 -1.52
N GLN A 8 21.93 -7.16 -1.36
CA GLN A 8 20.54 -7.03 -1.83
C GLN A 8 20.44 -7.19 -3.35
N ARG A 9 21.38 -6.61 -4.11
CA ARG A 9 21.40 -6.76 -5.58
C ARG A 9 21.75 -8.18 -6.04
N LYS A 10 22.40 -8.97 -5.19
CA LYS A 10 22.80 -10.35 -5.48
C LYS A 10 21.83 -11.39 -4.92
N GLY A 11 20.80 -10.98 -4.18
CA GLY A 11 19.89 -11.90 -3.48
C GLY A 11 20.58 -12.69 -2.35
N ILE A 12 21.71 -12.19 -1.83
CA ILE A 12 22.48 -12.83 -0.76
C ILE A 12 22.15 -12.11 0.56
N THR A 13 20.86 -12.03 0.86
CA THR A 13 20.34 -11.33 2.04
C THR A 13 19.75 -12.33 3.02
N ALA A 14 19.75 -11.96 4.29
CA ALA A 14 18.95 -12.69 5.27
C ALA A 14 17.46 -12.63 4.86
N LYS A 15 16.71 -13.68 5.20
CA LYS A 15 15.25 -13.65 5.02
C LYS A 15 14.69 -12.53 5.90
N PHE A 16 13.92 -11.64 5.30
CA PHE A 16 13.23 -10.58 6.01
C PHE A 16 11.81 -11.08 6.32
N ASP A 17 11.70 -11.87 7.39
CA ASP A 17 10.43 -12.45 7.84
C ASP A 17 9.66 -11.49 8.78
N LEU A 18 8.50 -11.94 9.28
CA LEU A 18 7.61 -11.12 10.09
C LEU A 18 8.30 -10.66 11.39
N THR A 19 9.19 -11.48 11.94
CA THR A 19 9.97 -11.13 13.13
C THR A 19 10.94 -9.99 12.83
N MET A 20 11.65 -10.06 11.70
CA MET A 20 12.54 -8.96 11.26
C MET A 20 11.76 -7.69 10.91
N LEU A 21 10.58 -7.81 10.30
CA LEU A 21 9.71 -6.67 10.01
C LEU A 21 9.26 -5.97 11.29
N LYS A 22 8.71 -6.70 12.27
CA LYS A 22 8.30 -6.16 13.58
C LYS A 22 9.43 -5.46 14.30
N LYS A 23 10.62 -6.07 14.33
CA LYS A 23 11.82 -5.47 14.93
C LYS A 23 12.21 -4.17 14.25
N SER A 24 12.19 -4.14 12.92
CA SER A 24 12.56 -2.96 12.14
C SER A 24 11.53 -1.84 12.30
N TRP A 25 10.24 -2.18 12.28
CA TRP A 25 9.16 -1.23 12.57
C TRP A 25 9.28 -0.64 13.98
N LEU A 26 9.54 -1.46 15.00
CA LEU A 26 9.69 -0.97 16.38
C LEU A 26 10.84 0.04 16.50
N SER A 27 11.93 -0.16 15.74
CA SER A 27 13.02 0.81 15.65
C SER A 27 12.57 2.13 15.04
N ILE A 28 11.77 2.10 13.97
CA ILE A 28 11.21 3.30 13.31
C ILE A 28 10.21 4.01 14.24
N PHE A 29 9.32 3.24 14.89
CA PHE A 29 8.36 3.74 15.87
C PHE A 29 9.06 4.49 17.03
N ASN A 30 10.11 3.89 17.59
CA ASN A 30 10.88 4.51 18.66
C ASN A 30 11.60 5.79 18.20
N TYR A 31 12.10 5.80 16.96
CA TYR A 31 12.69 7.00 16.36
C TYR A 31 11.67 8.14 16.28
N PHE A 32 10.49 7.91 15.71
CA PHE A 32 9.43 8.93 15.63
C PHE A 32 8.91 9.35 17.01
N THR A 33 8.80 8.42 17.96
CA THR A 33 8.46 8.72 19.36
C THR A 33 9.48 9.66 19.98
N SER A 34 10.78 9.41 19.79
CA SER A 34 11.85 10.25 20.33
C SER A 34 11.85 11.68 19.76
N LEU A 35 11.31 11.85 18.56
CA LEU A 35 11.16 13.15 17.92
C LEU A 35 9.82 13.83 18.24
N GLY A 36 8.93 13.19 19.02
CA GLY A 36 7.65 13.74 19.44
C GLY A 36 6.51 13.63 18.42
N TYR A 37 6.66 12.83 17.37
CA TYR A 37 5.66 12.71 16.29
C TYR A 37 4.33 12.10 16.75
N TYR A 38 4.36 11.38 17.87
CA TYR A 38 3.18 10.72 18.46
C TYR A 38 2.57 11.51 19.62
N GLN A 39 3.14 12.66 20.01
CA GLN A 39 2.64 13.43 21.16
C GLN A 39 1.20 13.94 20.97
N GLU A 40 0.80 14.27 19.73
CA GLU A 40 -0.56 14.77 19.48
C GLU A 40 -1.64 13.74 19.85
N TYR A 41 -1.40 12.46 19.56
CA TYR A 41 -2.36 11.40 19.81
C TYR A 41 -2.12 10.71 21.15
N TYR A 42 -0.87 10.38 21.47
CA TYR A 42 -0.54 9.51 22.60
C TYR A 42 -0.05 10.29 23.82
N GLY A 43 0.08 11.61 23.71
CA GLY A 43 0.50 12.45 24.81
C GLY A 43 2.01 12.34 25.11
N TYR A 44 2.39 12.83 26.29
CA TYR A 44 3.77 12.79 26.78
C TYR A 44 3.81 12.81 28.30
N LEU A 45 4.95 12.43 28.87
CA LEU A 45 5.21 12.56 30.30
C LEU A 45 5.92 13.88 30.58
N CYS A 46 5.38 14.66 31.52
CA CYS A 46 5.97 15.87 32.04
C CYS A 46 6.31 15.70 33.52
N VAL A 47 7.50 16.13 33.94
CA VAL A 47 7.92 16.04 35.34
C VAL A 47 7.07 16.89 36.30
N ASP A 48 6.43 17.95 35.79
CA ASP A 48 5.57 18.83 36.59
C ASP A 48 4.09 18.45 36.51
N ALA A 49 3.62 18.00 35.34
CA ALA A 49 2.21 17.73 35.07
C ALA A 49 1.85 16.23 35.10
N GLY A 50 2.83 15.34 35.24
CA GLY A 50 2.63 13.90 35.10
C GLY A 50 2.32 13.50 33.66
N SER A 51 1.37 12.58 33.47
CA SER A 51 0.91 12.20 32.12
C SER A 51 0.03 13.31 31.55
N VAL A 52 0.44 13.84 30.39
CA VAL A 52 -0.36 14.76 29.59
C VAL A 52 -0.98 13.97 28.46
N ASP A 53 -2.30 13.80 28.49
CA ASP A 53 -3.03 13.01 27.52
C ASP A 53 -3.06 13.67 26.13
N GLY A 54 -2.93 12.85 25.09
CA GLY A 54 -3.20 13.25 23.71
C GLY A 54 -4.64 12.95 23.28
N LYS A 55 -4.91 13.01 21.98
CA LYS A 55 -6.25 12.72 21.40
C LYS A 55 -6.75 11.30 21.65
N ALA A 56 -5.86 10.34 21.91
CA ALA A 56 -6.22 8.96 22.23
C ALA A 56 -6.82 8.82 23.65
N GLY A 57 -6.62 9.82 24.52
CA GLY A 57 -7.00 9.78 25.93
C GLY A 57 -6.01 8.98 26.78
N ASN A 58 -6.44 8.63 28.00
CA ASN A 58 -5.61 7.96 29.01
C ASN A 58 -5.54 6.43 28.88
N ASP A 59 -6.45 5.81 28.14
CA ASP A 59 -6.43 4.36 27.84
C ASP A 59 -6.14 4.11 26.36
N ILE A 60 -4.84 4.07 26.06
CA ILE A 60 -4.34 3.88 24.69
C ILE A 60 -4.65 2.46 24.18
N SER A 61 -4.68 1.45 25.06
CA SER A 61 -5.00 0.08 24.66
C SER A 61 -6.46 -0.02 24.19
N GLU A 62 -7.38 0.61 24.92
CA GLU A 62 -8.79 0.71 24.50
C GLU A 62 -8.97 1.57 23.25
N PHE A 63 -8.18 2.64 23.08
CA PHE A 63 -8.16 3.41 21.82
C PHE A 63 -7.79 2.54 20.62
N ILE A 64 -6.73 1.73 20.73
CA ILE A 64 -6.29 0.79 19.68
C ILE A 64 -7.40 -0.23 19.40
N PHE A 65 -7.99 -0.80 20.45
CA PHE A 65 -9.08 -1.78 20.30
C PHE A 65 -10.30 -1.18 19.60
N ARG A 66 -10.73 0.04 19.93
CA ARG A 66 -11.88 0.69 19.26
C ARG A 66 -11.63 0.96 17.79
N LYS A 67 -10.38 1.22 17.41
CA LYS A 67 -9.98 1.52 16.02
C LYS A 67 -9.82 0.27 15.17
N THR A 68 -9.17 -0.75 15.71
CA THR A 68 -8.72 -1.93 14.94
C THR A 68 -9.50 -3.20 15.25
N ARG A 69 -10.22 -3.25 16.38
CA ARG A 69 -10.80 -4.46 16.98
C ARG A 69 -9.78 -5.53 17.34
N ARG A 70 -8.50 -5.17 17.41
CA ARG A 70 -7.41 -6.02 17.88
C ARG A 70 -7.07 -5.70 19.33
N ILE A 71 -6.82 -6.73 20.13
CA ILE A 71 -6.40 -6.58 21.53
C ILE A 71 -4.88 -6.42 21.55
N ILE A 72 -4.42 -5.18 21.74
CA ILE A 72 -3.00 -4.84 21.77
C ILE A 72 -2.75 -4.00 23.02
N THR A 73 -1.80 -4.42 23.85
CA THR A 73 -1.42 -3.67 25.05
C THR A 73 -0.38 -2.60 24.69
N TYR A 74 -0.68 -1.36 25.08
CA TYR A 74 0.23 -0.22 24.98
C TYR A 74 0.79 0.18 26.37
N PRO A 75 2.07 0.56 26.51
CA PRO A 75 3.10 0.55 25.47
C PRO A 75 3.46 -0.88 25.05
N PHE A 76 3.98 -1.02 23.83
CA PHE A 76 4.34 -2.31 23.25
C PHE A 76 5.35 -3.05 24.12
N SER A 77 4.88 -4.06 24.85
CA SER A 77 5.72 -4.96 25.65
C SER A 77 6.28 -6.10 24.77
N ASP A 78 6.81 -7.16 25.39
CA ASP A 78 7.33 -8.35 24.70
C ASP A 78 6.30 -9.04 23.78
N LEU A 79 5.02 -8.70 23.90
CA LEU A 79 3.91 -9.23 23.11
C LEU A 79 3.95 -8.82 21.62
N MET A 80 4.74 -7.82 21.23
CA MET A 80 4.95 -7.47 19.80
C MET A 80 5.37 -8.67 18.96
N ASN A 81 6.20 -9.55 19.53
CA ASN A 81 6.66 -10.76 18.84
C ASN A 81 5.51 -11.71 18.52
N ASN A 82 4.46 -11.72 19.35
CA ASN A 82 3.33 -12.65 19.27
C ASN A 82 2.21 -12.20 18.34
N LEU A 83 2.22 -10.95 17.86
CA LEU A 83 1.17 -10.47 16.94
C LEU A 83 1.17 -11.30 15.65
N ASP A 84 0.01 -11.72 15.16
CA ASP A 84 -0.07 -12.24 13.79
C ASP A 84 0.18 -11.11 12.76
N GLU A 85 0.31 -11.49 11.50
CA GLU A 85 0.57 -10.55 10.40
C GLU A 85 -0.53 -9.51 10.27
N ASP A 86 -1.80 -9.93 10.22
CA ASP A 86 -2.94 -9.04 10.05
C ASP A 86 -3.03 -8.01 11.19
N THR A 87 -2.89 -8.46 12.43
CA THR A 87 -2.90 -7.60 13.61
C THR A 87 -1.75 -6.60 13.59
N PHE A 88 -0.58 -7.02 13.09
CA PHE A 88 0.56 -6.14 12.97
C PHE A 88 0.42 -5.15 11.80
N PHE A 89 -0.23 -5.53 10.70
CA PHE A 89 -0.57 -4.63 9.61
C PHE A 89 -1.60 -3.59 10.05
N ASP A 90 -2.65 -3.99 10.76
CA ASP A 90 -3.62 -3.07 11.37
C ASP A 90 -2.91 -2.05 12.29
N LEU A 91 -1.86 -2.48 13.00
CA LEU A 91 -1.04 -1.61 13.82
C LEU A 91 -0.24 -0.61 12.97
N ILE A 92 0.41 -1.05 11.88
CA ILE A 92 1.14 -0.15 10.99
C ILE A 92 0.22 0.94 10.43
N GLU A 93 -0.99 0.58 10.01
CA GLU A 93 -1.99 1.52 9.47
C GLU A 93 -2.50 2.48 10.55
N LEU A 94 -2.79 1.98 11.76
CA LEU A 94 -3.18 2.86 12.87
C LEU A 94 -2.10 3.89 13.21
N PHE A 95 -0.84 3.49 13.19
CA PHE A 95 0.30 4.38 13.48
C PHE A 95 0.64 5.32 12.31
N HIS A 96 0.14 5.05 11.10
CA HIS A 96 0.06 6.05 10.04
C HIS A 96 -1.02 7.09 10.36
N ASP A 97 -2.21 6.68 10.77
CA ASP A 97 -3.34 7.62 11.00
C ASP A 97 -3.14 8.54 12.21
N THR A 98 -2.23 8.17 13.11
CA THR A 98 -2.02 8.83 14.42
C THR A 98 -0.65 9.49 14.56
N ILE A 99 0.11 9.61 13.47
CA ILE A 99 1.39 10.30 13.43
C ILE A 99 1.25 11.72 12.88
N SER A 100 1.93 12.68 13.52
CA SER A 100 1.96 14.07 13.04
C SER A 100 3.34 14.70 13.25
N PHE A 101 3.80 15.47 12.26
CA PHE A 101 5.06 16.22 12.35
C PHE A 101 4.95 17.31 13.41
N PRO A 102 5.83 17.37 14.42
CA PRO A 102 5.80 18.41 15.44
C PRO A 102 6.33 19.73 14.88
N VAL A 103 5.46 20.76 14.81
CA VAL A 103 5.77 22.06 14.17
C VAL A 103 6.27 23.07 15.19
N GLU A 104 5.55 23.25 16.30
CA GLU A 104 5.87 24.21 17.35
C GLU A 104 5.72 23.55 18.72
N GLY A 105 6.59 23.97 19.63
CA GLY A 105 6.68 23.46 20.99
C GLY A 105 7.75 24.20 21.77
N PHE A 106 7.92 23.81 23.02
CA PHE A 106 9.00 24.32 23.87
C PHE A 106 9.80 23.16 24.45
N TYR A 107 11.10 23.40 24.65
CA TYR A 107 11.97 22.44 25.30
C TYR A 107 11.94 22.65 26.81
N HIS A 108 11.38 21.69 27.54
CA HIS A 108 11.41 21.66 28.98
C HIS A 108 12.71 20.99 29.45
N SER A 109 13.71 21.80 29.77
CA SER A 109 15.05 21.30 30.13
C SER A 109 15.14 20.74 31.55
N TYR A 110 14.18 21.05 32.42
CA TYR A 110 14.20 20.61 33.81
C TYR A 110 14.13 19.08 33.91
N SER A 111 15.05 18.51 34.68
CA SER A 111 15.21 17.05 34.87
C SER A 111 15.26 16.23 33.57
N GLY A 112 15.65 16.82 32.44
CA GLY A 112 15.69 16.14 31.15
C GLY A 112 14.31 15.79 30.58
N CYS A 113 13.27 16.56 30.92
CA CYS A 113 11.88 16.30 30.53
C CYS A 113 11.69 16.21 28.99
N GLY A 114 12.28 17.13 28.23
CA GLY A 114 12.28 17.08 26.77
C GLY A 114 11.33 18.09 26.11
N TYR A 115 10.98 17.87 24.84
CA TYR A 115 10.10 18.75 24.08
C TYR A 115 8.62 18.51 24.40
N HIS A 116 7.87 19.60 24.59
CA HIS A 116 6.41 19.61 24.66
C HIS A 116 5.88 20.34 23.42
N TYR A 117 5.35 19.59 22.46
CA TYR A 117 4.79 20.16 21.24
C TYR A 117 3.31 20.50 21.42
N ASN A 118 2.89 21.60 20.79
CA ASN A 118 1.51 22.09 20.85
C ASN A 118 0.91 22.38 19.47
N LYS A 119 1.70 22.28 18.40
CA LYS A 119 1.25 22.40 17.01
C LYS A 119 1.85 21.29 16.16
N PHE A 120 1.02 20.68 15.33
CA PHE A 120 1.36 19.49 14.56
C PHE A 120 0.88 19.60 13.11
N ASP A 121 1.53 18.86 12.23
CA ASP A 121 1.21 18.71 10.81
C ASP A 121 1.08 17.22 10.47
N ALA A 122 -0.17 16.75 10.36
CA ALA A 122 -0.48 15.34 10.12
C ALA A 122 -0.04 14.89 8.72
N GLU A 123 -0.27 15.68 7.67
CA GLU A 123 0.08 15.29 6.30
C GLU A 123 1.57 15.05 6.15
N LYS A 124 2.40 15.95 6.71
CA LYS A 124 3.85 15.80 6.72
C LYS A 124 4.30 14.61 7.55
N GLY A 125 3.70 14.39 8.73
CA GLY A 125 4.01 13.24 9.58
C GLY A 125 3.74 11.92 8.85
N GLN A 126 2.58 11.82 8.21
CA GLN A 126 2.17 10.65 7.43
C GLN A 126 3.08 10.43 6.21
N GLU A 127 3.49 11.49 5.51
CA GLU A 127 4.44 11.38 4.40
C GLU A 127 5.79 10.80 4.86
N GLU A 128 6.36 11.32 5.94
CA GLU A 128 7.61 10.82 6.50
C GLU A 128 7.48 9.38 7.01
N TYR A 129 6.36 9.03 7.64
CA TYR A 129 6.05 7.67 8.06
C TYR A 129 6.06 6.70 6.87
N ARG A 130 5.27 6.99 5.83
CA ARG A 130 5.18 6.14 4.63
C ARG A 130 6.56 5.96 3.98
N LYS A 131 7.37 7.02 3.92
CA LYS A 131 8.72 6.95 3.37
C LYS A 131 9.58 5.92 4.12
N ASN A 132 9.57 5.93 5.46
CA ASN A 132 10.37 5.02 6.28
C ASN A 132 9.79 3.60 6.31
N ILE A 133 8.48 3.47 6.46
CA ILE A 133 7.82 2.16 6.52
C ILE A 133 7.91 1.42 5.19
N ASN A 134 7.76 2.11 4.06
CA ASN A 134 7.90 1.47 2.76
C ASN A 134 9.31 0.89 2.52
N GLU A 135 10.37 1.44 3.14
CA GLU A 135 11.72 0.87 3.04
C GLU A 135 11.81 -0.55 3.60
N ILE A 136 10.99 -0.90 4.61
CA ILE A 136 10.98 -2.22 5.23
C ILE A 136 9.88 -3.13 4.67
N LEU A 137 8.73 -2.59 4.29
CA LEU A 137 7.64 -3.38 3.69
C LEU A 137 8.02 -3.94 2.32
N LEU A 138 8.86 -3.23 1.55
CA LEU A 138 9.27 -3.67 0.21
C LEU A 138 10.12 -4.95 0.23
N ASP A 139 10.82 -5.20 1.33
CA ASP A 139 11.70 -6.36 1.51
C ASP A 139 10.98 -7.53 2.23
N TYR A 140 9.74 -7.32 2.71
CA TYR A 140 8.93 -8.32 3.41
C TYR A 140 8.12 -9.20 2.44
N ASP A 141 8.34 -10.51 2.49
CA ASP A 141 7.67 -11.55 1.69
C ASP A 141 7.60 -11.23 0.18
N ASP A 142 6.40 -11.20 -0.42
CA ASP A 142 6.16 -10.82 -1.82
C ASP A 142 6.30 -9.31 -2.10
N GLY A 143 6.58 -8.52 -1.05
CA GLY A 143 6.71 -7.07 -1.05
C GLY A 143 5.37 -6.40 -0.83
N TYR A 144 5.34 -5.42 0.08
CA TYR A 144 4.18 -4.60 0.39
C TYR A 144 4.52 -3.12 0.30
N GLU A 145 3.51 -2.27 0.21
CA GLU A 145 3.64 -0.84 0.44
C GLU A 145 2.40 -0.27 1.15
N ILE A 146 2.61 0.75 1.98
CA ILE A 146 1.55 1.61 2.51
C ILE A 146 1.32 2.79 1.54
N ASN A 147 0.08 2.92 1.06
CA ASN A 147 -0.31 3.94 0.11
C ASN A 147 -0.56 5.30 0.79
N LYS A 148 -0.90 6.34 0.01
CA LYS A 148 -1.16 7.70 0.52
C LYS A 148 -2.35 7.79 1.50
N ASN A 149 -3.27 6.84 1.46
CA ASN A 149 -4.43 6.76 2.35
C ASN A 149 -4.10 6.02 3.65
N GLY A 150 -2.89 5.48 3.80
CA GLY A 150 -2.52 4.69 4.97
C GLY A 150 -2.83 3.20 4.87
N GLU A 151 -3.21 2.70 3.69
CA GLU A 151 -3.60 1.30 3.51
C GLU A 151 -2.40 0.47 3.00
N ILE A 152 -2.15 -0.68 3.62
CA ILE A 152 -1.14 -1.64 3.17
C ILE A 152 -1.69 -2.45 1.99
N GLN A 153 -0.91 -2.47 0.90
CA GLN A 153 -1.23 -3.16 -0.33
C GLN A 153 0.00 -3.94 -0.82
N ILE A 154 -0.24 -4.89 -1.74
CA ILE A 154 0.85 -5.63 -2.37
C ILE A 154 1.68 -4.69 -3.23
N LEU A 155 3.01 -4.83 -3.17
CA LEU A 155 3.96 -4.06 -3.97
C LEU A 155 3.92 -4.53 -5.42
N LEU A 156 3.85 -3.59 -6.35
CA LEU A 156 4.00 -3.90 -7.77
C LEU A 156 5.47 -3.91 -8.16
N THR A 157 5.85 -4.81 -9.06
CA THR A 157 7.21 -4.86 -9.61
C THR A 157 7.60 -3.49 -10.23
N PRO A 158 8.81 -2.96 -9.98
CA PRO A 158 9.25 -1.68 -10.55
C PRO A 158 9.07 -1.62 -12.08
N GLY A 159 8.46 -0.55 -12.60
CA GLY A 159 7.97 -0.43 -13.99
C GLY A 159 6.43 -0.50 -14.11
N LEU A 160 5.77 -1.15 -13.13
CA LEU A 160 4.33 -1.35 -13.09
C LEU A 160 3.63 -0.36 -12.15
N LYS A 161 4.38 0.18 -11.18
CA LYS A 161 3.93 1.27 -10.32
C LYS A 161 3.68 2.55 -11.11
N GLU A 162 4.57 2.89 -12.05
CA GLU A 162 4.34 4.04 -12.94
C GLU A 162 3.10 3.86 -13.84
N LEU A 163 2.70 2.61 -14.12
CA LEU A 163 1.46 2.31 -14.84
C LEU A 163 0.24 2.50 -13.94
N THR A 164 0.23 2.03 -12.69
CA THR A 164 -0.92 2.25 -11.79
C THR A 164 -1.06 3.70 -11.32
N ASP A 165 0.05 4.42 -11.16
CA ASP A 165 0.05 5.81 -10.73
C ASP A 165 -0.17 6.78 -11.90
N ALA A 166 -0.08 6.30 -13.15
CA ALA A 166 -0.29 7.11 -14.33
C ALA A 166 -1.74 7.61 -14.39
N SER A 167 -1.91 8.93 -14.20
CA SER A 167 -3.19 9.56 -14.43
C SER A 167 -3.61 9.40 -15.90
N VAL A 168 -4.86 8.98 -16.09
CA VAL A 168 -5.49 8.88 -17.40
C VAL A 168 -6.10 10.24 -17.76
N PRO A 169 -5.93 10.77 -18.99
CA PRO A 169 -6.52 12.05 -19.38
C PRO A 169 -8.06 12.05 -19.27
N VAL A 170 -8.63 12.80 -18.31
CA VAL A 170 -10.07 12.86 -18.00
C VAL A 170 -10.84 13.81 -18.94
N LYS A 171 -10.55 13.81 -20.24
CA LYS A 171 -11.08 14.84 -21.16
C LYS A 171 -12.49 14.59 -21.73
N GLN A 172 -13.15 13.47 -21.41
CA GLN A 172 -14.51 13.12 -21.86
C GLN A 172 -15.23 12.27 -20.78
N ASP A 173 -16.56 12.34 -20.70
CA ASP A 173 -17.37 11.55 -19.73
C ASP A 173 -17.12 10.04 -19.82
N GLU A 174 -16.80 9.54 -21.02
CA GLU A 174 -16.41 8.14 -21.25
C GLU A 174 -15.11 7.76 -20.52
N ASN A 175 -14.14 8.68 -20.46
CA ASN A 175 -12.89 8.48 -19.73
C ASN A 175 -13.10 8.40 -18.22
N ILE A 176 -14.16 9.03 -17.68
CA ILE A 176 -14.50 8.93 -16.26
C ILE A 176 -14.95 7.50 -15.94
N ARG A 177 -15.80 6.89 -16.76
CA ARG A 177 -16.27 5.51 -16.56
C ARG A 177 -15.15 4.48 -16.69
N ILE A 178 -14.26 4.67 -17.67
CA ILE A 178 -13.07 3.82 -17.85
C ILE A 178 -12.14 3.96 -16.64
N THR A 179 -11.83 5.19 -16.22
CA THR A 179 -10.95 5.45 -15.07
C THR A 179 -11.51 4.87 -13.78
N TYR A 180 -12.83 4.96 -13.56
CA TYR A 180 -13.47 4.34 -12.41
C TYR A 180 -13.30 2.82 -12.39
N LYS A 181 -13.60 2.14 -13.50
CA LYS A 181 -13.40 0.68 -13.61
C LYS A 181 -11.94 0.28 -13.47
N LEU A 182 -11.03 1.07 -14.04
CA LEU A 182 -9.59 0.86 -13.96
C LEU A 182 -9.10 0.92 -12.51
N ASN A 183 -9.45 1.99 -11.78
CA ASN A 183 -9.09 2.14 -10.37
C ASN A 183 -9.71 1.05 -9.49
N ARG A 184 -10.95 0.65 -9.78
CA ARG A 184 -11.61 -0.45 -9.06
C ARG A 184 -10.88 -1.77 -9.27
N ALA A 185 -10.52 -2.10 -10.51
CA ALA A 185 -9.76 -3.30 -10.84
C ALA A 185 -8.36 -3.27 -10.20
N ILE A 186 -7.67 -2.12 -10.23
CA ILE A 186 -6.37 -1.94 -9.57
C ILE A 186 -6.49 -2.15 -8.06
N ASN A 187 -7.41 -1.46 -7.39
CA ASN A 187 -7.59 -1.58 -5.95
C ASN A 187 -7.95 -3.02 -5.56
N LYS A 188 -8.89 -3.66 -6.26
CA LYS A 188 -9.24 -5.06 -6.02
C LYS A 188 -8.03 -5.97 -6.21
N TYR A 189 -7.26 -5.81 -7.28
CA TYR A 189 -6.09 -6.68 -7.52
C TYR A 189 -5.00 -6.52 -6.44
N ARG A 190 -4.84 -5.30 -5.92
CA ARG A 190 -3.77 -4.92 -5.00
C ARG A 190 -4.11 -5.08 -3.52
N ASP A 191 -5.38 -5.26 -3.21
CA ASP A 191 -5.85 -5.53 -1.85
C ASP A 191 -5.14 -6.78 -1.30
N ARG A 192 -4.58 -6.65 -0.10
CA ARG A 192 -3.86 -7.74 0.56
C ARG A 192 -4.75 -8.96 0.85
N HIS A 193 -6.05 -8.75 1.01
CA HIS A 193 -7.03 -9.79 1.27
C HIS A 193 -7.57 -10.44 -0.01
N SER A 194 -7.22 -9.92 -1.19
CA SER A 194 -7.71 -10.48 -2.46
C SER A 194 -7.11 -11.85 -2.74
N ASP A 195 -8.00 -12.82 -2.84
CA ASP A 195 -7.68 -14.18 -3.21
C ASP A 195 -7.48 -14.32 -4.74
N PHE A 196 -7.23 -15.54 -5.21
CA PHE A 196 -7.06 -15.80 -6.65
C PHE A 196 -8.33 -15.42 -7.46
N GLY A 197 -9.51 -15.65 -6.91
CA GLY A 197 -10.80 -15.32 -7.52
C GLY A 197 -10.98 -13.81 -7.66
N ASP A 198 -10.72 -13.05 -6.61
CA ASP A 198 -10.77 -11.59 -6.62
C ASP A 198 -9.82 -10.99 -7.66
N ARG A 199 -8.58 -11.52 -7.70
CA ARG A 199 -7.58 -11.10 -8.69
C ARG A 199 -8.01 -11.48 -10.11
N LYS A 200 -8.63 -12.64 -10.30
CA LYS A 200 -9.14 -13.08 -11.62
C LYS A 200 -10.29 -12.18 -12.08
N GLU A 201 -11.16 -11.78 -11.16
CA GLU A 201 -12.23 -10.83 -11.43
C GLU A 201 -11.68 -9.45 -11.81
N ALA A 202 -10.66 -8.95 -11.11
CA ALA A 202 -9.99 -7.70 -11.48
C ALA A 202 -9.39 -7.76 -12.90
N VAL A 203 -8.75 -8.87 -13.29
CA VAL A 203 -8.25 -9.07 -14.67
C VAL A 203 -9.39 -9.11 -15.68
N ARG A 204 -10.53 -9.72 -15.33
CA ARG A 204 -11.73 -9.72 -16.16
C ARG A 204 -12.30 -8.32 -16.37
N GLU A 205 -12.31 -7.49 -15.33
CA GLU A 205 -12.71 -6.08 -15.45
C GLU A 205 -11.81 -5.32 -16.43
N LEU A 206 -10.49 -5.55 -16.38
CA LEU A 206 -9.56 -4.97 -17.37
C LEU A 206 -9.84 -5.47 -18.79
N ALA A 207 -10.15 -6.77 -18.95
CA ALA A 207 -10.53 -7.33 -20.26
C ALA A 207 -11.80 -6.69 -20.83
N ASP A 208 -12.76 -6.33 -19.97
CA ASP A 208 -13.97 -5.61 -20.40
C ASP A 208 -13.69 -4.18 -20.84
N ILE A 209 -12.72 -3.50 -20.19
CA ILE A 209 -12.23 -2.20 -20.66
C ILE A 209 -11.56 -2.35 -22.03
N LEU A 210 -10.71 -3.37 -22.21
CA LEU A 210 -10.03 -3.63 -23.49
C LEU A 210 -11.01 -3.89 -24.64
N GLU A 211 -12.10 -4.63 -24.41
CA GLU A 211 -13.11 -4.83 -25.46
C GLU A 211 -13.77 -3.53 -25.88
N TYR A 212 -14.06 -2.65 -24.92
CA TYR A 212 -14.58 -1.34 -25.23
C TYR A 212 -13.55 -0.50 -26.02
N LEU A 213 -12.26 -0.64 -25.71
CA LEU A 213 -11.16 0.01 -26.42
C LEU A 213 -10.78 -0.67 -27.74
N ARG A 214 -11.40 -1.81 -28.08
CA ARG A 214 -11.06 -2.62 -29.26
C ARG A 214 -11.01 -1.85 -30.58
N PRO A 215 -11.93 -0.90 -30.88
CA PRO A 215 -11.82 -0.09 -32.09
C PRO A 215 -10.50 0.67 -32.18
N THR A 216 -10.01 1.20 -31.06
CA THR A 216 -8.71 1.88 -30.98
C THR A 216 -7.57 0.90 -31.12
N ILE A 217 -7.64 -0.26 -30.46
CA ILE A 217 -6.61 -1.31 -30.57
C ILE A 217 -6.42 -1.74 -32.03
N LYS A 218 -7.53 -1.89 -32.78
CA LYS A 218 -7.50 -2.25 -34.20
C LYS A 218 -6.79 -1.24 -35.10
N ILE A 219 -6.90 0.05 -34.77
CA ILE A 219 -6.31 1.14 -35.55
C ILE A 219 -4.83 1.29 -35.19
N GLU A 220 -4.52 1.19 -33.90
CA GLU A 220 -3.22 1.60 -33.34
C GLU A 220 -2.22 0.46 -33.13
N MET A 221 -2.68 -0.79 -33.02
CA MET A 221 -1.81 -1.96 -32.80
C MET A 221 -1.70 -2.83 -34.05
N LEU A 222 -0.62 -3.61 -34.14
CA LEU A 222 -0.48 -4.62 -35.18
C LEU A 222 -1.57 -5.68 -35.01
N SER A 223 -2.18 -6.11 -36.12
CA SER A 223 -3.31 -7.05 -36.11
C SER A 223 -3.00 -8.40 -35.43
N LYS A 224 -1.74 -8.85 -35.47
CA LYS A 224 -1.31 -10.05 -34.74
C LYS A 224 -1.33 -9.84 -33.22
N ASP A 225 -0.91 -8.67 -32.75
CA ASP A 225 -0.86 -8.34 -31.32
C ASP A 225 -2.27 -8.16 -30.74
N GLU A 226 -3.19 -7.55 -31.50
CA GLU A 226 -4.62 -7.53 -31.16
C GLU A 226 -5.13 -8.97 -30.97
N ASN A 227 -4.90 -9.83 -31.96
CA ASN A 227 -5.42 -11.19 -31.94
C ASN A 227 -4.89 -11.98 -30.73
N GLU A 228 -3.61 -11.86 -30.39
CA GLU A 228 -3.04 -12.52 -29.21
C GLU A 228 -3.58 -11.95 -27.89
N LEU A 229 -3.77 -10.63 -27.79
CA LEU A 229 -4.34 -9.99 -26.61
C LEU A 229 -5.76 -10.52 -26.31
N PHE A 230 -6.62 -10.58 -27.33
CA PHE A 230 -7.98 -11.10 -27.17
C PHE A 230 -8.02 -12.63 -27.08
N ASN A 231 -7.04 -13.34 -27.65
CA ASN A 231 -6.85 -14.78 -27.42
C ASN A 231 -6.61 -15.07 -25.93
N ILE A 232 -5.76 -14.27 -25.28
CA ILE A 232 -5.52 -14.37 -23.83
C ILE A 232 -6.82 -14.16 -23.05
N ALA A 233 -7.55 -13.07 -23.33
CA ALA A 233 -8.80 -12.76 -22.63
C ALA A 233 -9.87 -13.86 -22.80
N ASN A 234 -9.93 -14.50 -23.97
CA ASN A 234 -10.99 -15.43 -24.32
C ASN A 234 -10.66 -16.90 -24.01
N ASN A 235 -9.39 -17.31 -24.00
CA ASN A 235 -9.01 -18.73 -23.90
C ASN A 235 -8.30 -19.11 -22.58
N PHE A 236 -7.90 -18.14 -21.76
CA PHE A 236 -7.31 -18.36 -20.44
C PHE A 236 -8.35 -18.23 -19.31
N ALA A 237 -9.60 -18.60 -19.59
CA ALA A 237 -10.71 -18.57 -18.64
C ALA A 237 -10.95 -17.22 -17.92
N ILE A 238 -10.49 -16.10 -18.48
CA ILE A 238 -10.65 -14.77 -17.88
C ILE A 238 -12.08 -14.25 -18.07
N ARG A 239 -12.57 -14.22 -19.32
CA ARG A 239 -13.92 -13.70 -19.66
C ARG A 239 -15.02 -14.73 -19.76
N HIS A 240 -14.68 -15.97 -20.05
CA HIS A 240 -15.63 -17.08 -20.11
C HIS A 240 -15.07 -18.19 -19.23
N ASN A 241 -15.94 -19.04 -18.68
CA ASN A 241 -15.55 -20.24 -17.93
C ASN A 241 -16.18 -21.41 -18.69
N ARG A 242 -15.49 -21.89 -19.73
CA ARG A 242 -15.87 -23.03 -20.57
C ARG A 242 -14.86 -24.15 -20.32
N ASP A 243 -15.33 -25.39 -20.35
CA ASP A 243 -14.53 -26.60 -20.02
C ASP A 243 -13.22 -26.77 -20.82
N ASN A 244 -13.05 -26.06 -21.94
CA ASN A 244 -11.90 -26.18 -22.84
C ASN A 244 -10.86 -25.06 -22.67
N GLN A 245 -10.96 -24.24 -21.63
CA GLN A 245 -10.05 -23.11 -21.41
C GLN A 245 -8.87 -23.50 -20.51
N LYS A 246 -7.75 -22.80 -20.68
CA LYS A 246 -6.57 -23.02 -19.84
C LYS A 246 -6.84 -22.42 -18.46
N GLU A 247 -6.97 -23.26 -17.44
CA GLU A 247 -7.17 -22.84 -16.03
C GLU A 247 -5.99 -23.23 -15.12
N ASP A 248 -5.00 -23.98 -15.60
CA ASP A 248 -3.89 -24.50 -14.78
C ASP A 248 -2.79 -23.48 -14.44
N TYR A 249 -3.05 -22.20 -14.66
CA TYR A 249 -2.05 -21.15 -14.46
C TYR A 249 -2.07 -20.61 -13.03
N ASN A 250 -0.88 -20.43 -12.46
CA ASN A 250 -0.72 -19.93 -11.09
C ASN A 250 -0.88 -18.39 -10.99
N LEU A 251 -0.81 -17.86 -9.77
CA LEU A 251 -0.91 -16.42 -9.49
C LEU A 251 0.08 -15.57 -10.32
N VAL A 252 1.28 -16.08 -10.62
CA VAL A 252 2.30 -15.37 -11.40
C VAL A 252 1.83 -15.09 -12.82
N TRP A 253 1.16 -16.05 -13.46
CA TRP A 253 0.56 -15.86 -14.77
C TRP A 253 -0.56 -14.82 -14.73
N LEU A 254 -1.41 -14.88 -13.69
CA LEU A 254 -2.49 -13.92 -13.53
C LEU A 254 -1.96 -12.49 -13.33
N SER A 255 -0.86 -12.33 -12.60
CA SER A 255 -0.13 -11.06 -12.49
C SER A 255 0.36 -10.58 -13.84
N TRP A 256 1.02 -11.43 -14.62
CA TRP A 256 1.46 -11.06 -15.96
C TRP A 256 0.30 -10.57 -16.86
N ILE A 257 -0.84 -11.28 -16.87
CA ILE A 257 -2.03 -10.88 -17.64
C ILE A 257 -2.58 -9.53 -17.15
N PHE A 258 -2.70 -9.35 -15.84
CA PHE A 258 -3.16 -8.09 -15.24
C PHE A 258 -2.34 -6.91 -15.77
N TYR A 259 -1.02 -7.02 -15.74
CA TYR A 259 -0.12 -5.96 -16.17
C TYR A 259 -0.10 -5.75 -17.69
N LEU A 260 -0.17 -6.83 -18.47
CA LEU A 260 -0.32 -6.75 -19.91
C LEU A 260 -1.57 -5.92 -20.25
N PHE A 261 -2.72 -6.27 -19.67
CA PHE A 261 -3.98 -5.56 -19.94
C PHE A 261 -3.94 -4.12 -19.47
N LEU A 262 -3.45 -3.87 -18.26
CA LEU A 262 -3.31 -2.53 -17.70
C LEU A 262 -2.44 -1.64 -18.61
N SER A 263 -1.28 -2.13 -19.03
CA SER A 263 -0.38 -1.38 -19.92
C SER A 263 -1.02 -1.06 -21.27
N THR A 264 -1.75 -2.00 -21.87
CA THR A 264 -2.46 -1.78 -23.13
C THR A 264 -3.59 -0.75 -22.99
N ILE A 265 -4.37 -0.80 -21.90
CA ILE A 265 -5.40 0.21 -21.61
C ILE A 265 -4.77 1.61 -21.55
N HIS A 266 -3.66 1.75 -20.81
CA HIS A 266 -2.92 2.99 -20.68
C HIS A 266 -2.35 3.51 -22.01
N LEU A 267 -1.91 2.61 -22.89
CA LEU A 267 -1.48 2.95 -24.25
C LEU A 267 -2.66 3.47 -25.07
N CYS A 268 -3.75 2.70 -25.17
CA CYS A 268 -4.91 3.02 -25.98
C CYS A 268 -5.55 4.35 -25.58
N ILE A 269 -5.67 4.63 -24.29
CA ILE A 269 -6.26 5.92 -23.85
C ILE A 269 -5.34 7.10 -24.21
N ARG A 270 -4.02 6.91 -24.24
CA ARG A 270 -3.08 7.95 -24.69
C ARG A 270 -3.07 8.13 -26.21
N LEU A 271 -3.24 7.05 -26.97
CA LEU A 271 -3.29 7.06 -28.43
C LEU A 271 -4.62 7.60 -28.97
N ARG A 272 -5.69 7.57 -28.19
CA ARG A 272 -6.94 8.34 -28.45
C ARG A 272 -6.74 9.88 -28.46
N LYS A 273 -5.50 10.38 -28.48
CA LYS A 273 -5.19 11.78 -28.78
C LYS A 273 -5.33 12.01 -30.29
N GLU A 274 -6.57 12.18 -30.73
CA GLU A 274 -7.09 13.11 -31.75
C GLU A 274 -8.61 12.95 -31.81
#